data_AF-A0A7J0D4J0-F1
#
_entry.id   AF-A0A7J0D4J0-F1
#
_cell.length_a   1.000
_cell.length_b   1.000
_cell.length_c   1.000
_cell.angle_alpha   90.00
_cell.angle_beta   90.00
_cell.angle_gamma   90.00
#
_symmetry.space_group_name_H-M   'P 1'
#
loop_
_entity.id
_entity.type
_entity.pdbx_description
1 polymer ?
#
loop_
_entity_poly.entity_id
_entity_poly.type
_entity_poly.pdbx_seq_one_letter_code
_entity_poly.pdbx_strand_id
1 'polypeptide(L)'
;MVIGNLPAGSPARETEDGQVPFEVAQLLLALENDEPIEVVSSEDVPVMQGDNLLIVRRVKLSESRIACVQFDRSDGVLVTIASWDRPITDDLYTLLKPLPAELFQQG
;
A
#
# COMPACT_ATOMS: atom_id res chain seq x y z
N MET A 1 -11.28 1.65 2.82
CA MET A 1 -9.89 1.85 2.39
C MET A 1 -9.02 1.87 3.64
N VAL A 2 -7.89 1.18 3.60
CA VAL A 2 -6.87 1.14 4.64
C VAL A 2 -5.56 1.60 4.01
N ILE A 3 -4.83 2.49 4.70
CA ILE A 3 -3.49 2.94 4.31
C ILE A 3 -2.56 2.61 5.48
N GLY A 4 -1.59 1.74 5.24
CA GLY A 4 -0.59 1.34 6.20
C GLY A 4 0.76 1.98 5.88
N ASN A 5 1.45 2.45 6.92
CA ASN A 5 2.80 2.96 6.86
C ASN A 5 3.67 2.08 7.75
N LEU A 6 4.24 1.03 7.18
CA LEU A 6 5.07 0.11 7.95
C LEU A 6 6.51 0.64 7.95
N PRO A 7 7.17 0.85 9.10
CA PRO A 7 8.58 1.25 9.16
C PRO A 7 9.52 0.07 8.84
N ALA A 8 10.78 0.37 8.53
CA ALA A 8 11.78 -0.66 8.26
C ALA A 8 11.93 -1.59 9.49
N GLY A 9 12.05 -2.90 9.23
CA GLY A 9 12.11 -3.92 10.30
C GLY A 9 10.77 -4.26 10.95
N SER A 10 9.65 -3.70 10.51
CA SER A 10 8.33 -4.15 10.97
C SER A 10 8.06 -5.57 10.49
N PRO A 11 7.70 -6.52 11.37
CA PRO A 11 7.40 -7.90 10.97
C PRO A 11 6.16 -7.97 10.07
N ALA A 12 5.27 -6.98 10.12
CA ALA A 12 4.10 -6.90 9.23
C ALA A 12 4.46 -6.67 7.75
N ARG A 13 5.73 -6.35 7.44
CA ARG A 13 6.22 -6.28 6.06
C ARG A 13 6.55 -7.66 5.47
N GLU A 14 6.81 -8.64 6.33
CA GLU A 14 7.21 -9.98 5.90
C GLU A 14 5.94 -10.74 5.50
N THR A 15 5.83 -11.08 4.23
CA THR A 15 4.75 -11.88 3.67
C THR A 15 5.32 -13.13 3.03
N GLU A 16 4.75 -14.29 3.35
CA GLU A 16 5.03 -15.53 2.65
C GLU A 16 4.42 -15.52 1.23
N ASP A 17 4.86 -16.45 0.38
CA ASP A 17 4.32 -16.59 -0.97
C ASP A 17 2.80 -16.83 -0.93
N GLY A 18 2.04 -16.02 -1.68
CA GLY A 18 0.58 -16.08 -1.72
C GLY A 18 -0.13 -15.39 -0.55
N GLN A 19 0.59 -14.99 0.51
CA GLN A 19 0.00 -14.30 1.65
C GLN A 19 -0.37 -12.85 1.28
N VAL A 20 -1.56 -12.41 1.72
CA VAL A 20 -1.98 -11.03 1.52
C VAL A 20 -1.20 -10.07 2.42
N PRO A 21 -0.93 -8.83 1.97
CA PRO A 21 -0.38 -7.78 2.83
C PRO A 21 -1.22 -7.55 4.08
N PHE A 22 -0.58 -7.12 5.17
CA PHE A 22 -1.25 -6.86 6.45
C PHE A 22 -2.45 -5.92 6.32
N GLU A 23 -2.33 -4.85 5.54
CA GLU A 23 -3.42 -3.89 5.32
C GLU A 23 -4.62 -4.49 4.59
N VAL A 24 -4.39 -5.47 3.71
CA VAL A 24 -5.47 -6.23 3.06
C VAL A 24 -6.17 -7.10 4.10
N ALA A 25 -5.43 -7.80 4.96
CA ALA A 25 -6.02 -8.58 6.05
C ALA A 25 -6.86 -7.71 7.01
N GLN A 26 -6.37 -6.50 7.35
CA GLN A 26 -7.13 -5.55 8.17
C GLN A 26 -8.41 -5.06 7.46
N LEU A 27 -8.34 -4.80 6.15
CA LEU A 27 -9.51 -4.44 5.36
C LEU A 27 -10.55 -5.58 5.34
N LEU A 28 -10.10 -6.82 5.09
CA LEU A 28 -10.95 -8.00 5.07
C LEU A 28 -11.64 -8.24 6.42
N LEU A 29 -10.89 -8.11 7.52
CA LEU A 29 -11.43 -8.20 8.87
C LEU A 29 -12.52 -7.15 9.13
N ALA A 30 -12.29 -5.91 8.72
CA ALA A 30 -13.27 -4.82 8.86
C ALA A 30 -14.52 -5.01 7.99
N LEU A 31 -14.42 -5.80 6.92
CA LEU A 31 -15.54 -6.17 6.05
C LEU A 31 -16.24 -7.46 6.49
N GLU A 32 -15.76 -8.10 7.56
CA GLU A 32 -16.24 -9.41 8.01
C GLU A 32 -16.18 -10.46 6.88
N ASN A 33 -15.15 -10.39 6.03
CA ASN A 33 -14.95 -11.37 4.97
C ASN A 33 -14.15 -12.58 5.48
N ASP A 34 -14.80 -13.73 5.54
CA ASP A 34 -14.21 -15.00 5.98
C ASP A 34 -13.68 -15.86 4.80
N GLU A 35 -13.82 -15.40 3.55
CA GLU A 35 -13.33 -16.13 2.39
C GLU A 35 -11.79 -16.12 2.32
N PRO A 36 -11.15 -17.24 1.95
CA PRO A 36 -9.70 -17.30 1.79
C PRO A 36 -9.26 -16.49 0.57
N ILE A 37 -8.52 -15.41 0.81
CA ILE A 37 -7.95 -14.55 -0.23
C ILE A 37 -6.43 -14.75 -0.28
N GLU A 38 -5.89 -14.81 -1.49
CA GLU A 38 -4.46 -14.98 -1.76
C GLU A 38 -3.95 -13.97 -2.78
N VAL A 39 -2.64 -13.74 -2.78
CA VAL A 39 -1.95 -12.98 -3.83
C VAL A 39 -1.77 -13.88 -5.06
N VAL A 40 -2.31 -13.42 -6.19
CA VAL A 40 -2.23 -14.14 -7.48
C VAL A 40 -1.03 -13.68 -8.30
N SER A 41 -0.72 -12.38 -8.26
CA SER A 41 0.43 -11.81 -8.97
C SER A 41 0.81 -10.44 -8.42
N SER A 42 1.99 -9.96 -8.79
CA SER A 42 2.38 -8.56 -8.59
C SER A 42 3.08 -8.01 -9.84
N GLU A 43 2.97 -6.70 -10.04
CA GLU A 43 3.59 -5.98 -11.15
C GLU A 43 4.08 -4.62 -10.68
N ASP A 44 5.32 -4.28 -11.01
CA ASP A 44 5.90 -2.97 -10.70
C ASP A 44 5.65 -2.00 -11.87
N VAL A 45 4.98 -0.88 -11.57
CA VAL A 45 4.56 0.13 -12.55
C VAL A 45 5.24 1.47 -12.22
N PRO A 46 5.95 2.09 -13.19
CA PRO A 46 6.51 3.43 -13.00
C PRO A 46 5.41 4.50 -13.01
N VAL A 47 5.40 5.36 -11.99
CA VAL A 47 4.47 6.50 -11.88
C VAL A 47 5.27 7.78 -11.71
N MET A 48 5.03 8.76 -12.59
CA MET A 48 5.65 10.08 -12.50
C MET A 48 4.94 10.94 -11.48
N GLN A 49 5.70 11.56 -10.57
CA GLN A 49 5.23 12.52 -9.59
C GLN A 49 5.97 13.85 -9.76
N GLY A 50 5.50 14.68 -10.68
CA GLY A 50 6.29 15.83 -11.14
C GLY A 50 7.58 15.33 -11.78
N ASP A 51 8.73 15.77 -11.24
CA ASP A 51 10.05 15.35 -11.72
C ASP A 51 10.57 14.04 -11.07
N ASN A 52 9.86 13.49 -10.09
CA ASN A 52 10.25 12.28 -9.39
C ASN A 52 9.61 11.03 -10.03
N LEU A 53 10.35 9.93 -10.07
CA LEU A 53 9.82 8.62 -10.45
C LEU A 53 9.53 7.79 -9.21
N LEU A 54 8.28 7.34 -9.06
CA LEU A 54 7.87 6.37 -8.05
C LEU A 54 7.63 5.02 -8.70
N ILE A 55 8.21 3.95 -8.15
CA ILE A 55 7.88 2.59 -8.57
C ILE A 55 6.76 2.08 -7.65
N VAL A 56 5.59 1.84 -8.24
CA VAL A 56 4.41 1.35 -7.52
C VAL A 56 4.18 -0.12 -7.87
N ARG A 57 4.24 -0.99 -6.88
CA ARG A 57 3.86 -2.39 -7.01
C ARG A 57 2.35 -2.54 -6.92
N ARG A 58 1.71 -3.01 -7.97
CA ARG A 58 0.30 -3.44 -7.95
C ARG A 58 0.24 -4.90 -7.53
N VAL A 59 -0.54 -5.21 -6.50
CA VAL A 59 -0.73 -6.56 -5.98
C VAL A 59 -2.12 -7.04 -6.39
N LYS A 60 -2.17 -8.09 -7.20
CA LYS A 60 -3.42 -8.72 -7.62
C LYS A 60 -3.79 -9.81 -6.64
N LEU A 61 -5.03 -9.77 -6.16
CA LEU A 61 -5.59 -10.75 -5.24
C LEU A 61 -6.58 -11.67 -5.96
N SER A 62 -6.91 -12.81 -5.36
CA SER A 62 -7.97 -13.69 -5.84
C SER A 62 -9.35 -13.01 -5.79
N GLU A 63 -9.56 -12.07 -4.86
CA GLU A 63 -10.70 -11.16 -4.85
C GLU A 63 -10.43 -9.91 -5.70
N SER A 64 -11.20 -9.78 -6.78
CA SER A 64 -11.08 -8.70 -7.78
C SER A 64 -11.56 -7.32 -7.31
N ARG A 65 -12.41 -7.26 -6.29
CA ARG A 65 -12.93 -6.00 -5.72
C ARG A 65 -11.89 -5.27 -4.87
N ILE A 66 -10.82 -5.94 -4.47
CA ILE A 66 -9.76 -5.34 -3.70
C ILE A 66 -8.68 -4.81 -4.64
N ALA A 67 -8.52 -3.50 -4.65
CA ALA A 67 -7.33 -2.87 -5.20
C ALA A 67 -6.26 -2.81 -4.10
N CYS A 68 -5.07 -3.31 -4.41
CA CYS A 68 -3.92 -3.26 -3.50
C CYS A 68 -2.68 -2.74 -4.25
N VAL A 69 -2.05 -1.71 -3.69
CA VAL A 69 -0.75 -1.22 -4.18
C VAL A 69 0.22 -1.00 -3.04
N GLN A 70 1.51 -1.12 -3.35
CA GLN A 70 2.60 -0.91 -2.42
C GLN A 70 3.70 -0.05 -3.06
N PHE A 71 4.35 0.80 -2.28
CA PHE A 71 5.54 1.52 -2.72
C PHE A 71 6.39 1.95 -1.52
N ASP A 72 7.70 2.04 -1.74
CA ASP A 72 8.64 2.52 -0.74
C ASP A 72 8.77 4.05 -0.82
N ARG A 73 8.80 4.66 0.36
CA ARG A 73 9.17 6.07 0.54
C ARG A 73 10.67 6.20 0.79
N SER A 74 11.19 7.39 0.51
CA SER A 74 12.62 7.71 0.71
C SER A 74 13.09 7.65 2.16
N ASP A 75 12.18 7.77 3.13
CA ASP A 75 12.45 7.59 4.57
C ASP A 75 12.42 6.11 5.00
N GLY A 76 12.38 5.19 4.05
CA GLY A 76 12.43 3.75 4.29
C GLY A 76 11.12 3.20 4.83
N VAL A 77 9.99 3.90 4.67
CA VAL A 77 8.63 3.44 5.01
C VAL A 77 8.00 2.74 3.80
N LEU A 78 7.45 1.54 4.02
CA LEU A 78 6.63 0.83 3.04
C LEU A 78 5.20 1.32 3.21
N VAL A 79 4.64 1.88 2.15
CA VAL A 79 3.24 2.27 2.10
C VAL A 79 2.47 1.17 1.40
N THR A 80 1.43 0.66 2.05
CA THR A 80 0.44 -0.23 1.44
C THR A 80 -0.91 0.48 1.43
N ILE A 81 -1.59 0.48 0.29
CA ILE A 81 -2.96 0.97 0.17
C ILE A 81 -3.85 -0.20 -0.26
N ALA A 82 -4.84 -0.52 0.57
CA ALA A 82 -5.86 -1.51 0.28
C ALA A 82 -7.24 -0.83 0.20
N SER A 83 -7.98 -1.09 -0.87
CA SER A 83 -9.27 -0.45 -1.12
C SER A 83 -10.29 -1.45 -1.63
N TRP A 84 -11.50 -1.39 -1.07
CA TRP A 84 -12.64 -2.20 -1.50
C TRP A 84 -13.52 -1.40 -2.45
N ASP A 85 -13.80 -1.98 -3.62
CA ASP A 85 -14.75 -1.47 -4.63
C ASP A 85 -14.45 -0.05 -5.12
N ARG A 86 -13.21 0.42 -4.92
CA ARG A 86 -12.72 1.71 -5.40
C ARG A 86 -11.31 1.56 -5.95
N PRO A 87 -11.05 2.06 -7.18
CA PRO A 87 -9.72 2.04 -7.75
C PRO A 87 -8.77 2.96 -6.98
N ILE A 88 -7.48 2.65 -7.06
CA ILE A 88 -6.41 3.49 -6.53
C ILE A 88 -5.79 4.22 -7.72
N THR A 89 -5.85 5.56 -7.70
CA THR A 89 -5.38 6.43 -8.79
C THR A 89 -4.06 7.09 -8.44
N ASP A 90 -3.31 7.50 -9.46
CA ASP A 90 -1.97 8.05 -9.30
C ASP A 90 -1.94 9.36 -8.48
N ASP A 91 -3.02 10.14 -8.52
CA ASP A 91 -3.19 11.35 -7.71
C ASP A 91 -3.08 11.08 -6.21
N LEU A 92 -3.52 9.91 -5.74
CA LEU A 92 -3.46 9.54 -4.32
C LEU A 92 -2.00 9.44 -3.85
N TYR A 93 -1.10 8.94 -4.69
CA TYR A 93 0.31 8.80 -4.32
C TYR A 93 0.98 10.16 -4.09
N THR A 94 0.54 11.19 -4.81
CA THR A 94 1.04 12.56 -4.68
C THR A 94 0.68 13.18 -3.33
N LEU A 95 -0.44 12.77 -2.73
CA LEU A 95 -0.88 13.24 -1.41
C LEU A 95 -0.12 12.57 -0.26
N LEU A 96 0.56 11.46 -0.51
CA LEU A 96 1.27 10.67 0.50
C LEU A 96 2.75 11.04 0.66
N LYS A 97 3.12 12.23 0.15
CA LYS A 97 4.46 12.80 0.37
C LYS A 97 4.77 12.89 1.87
N PRO A 98 6.04 12.68 2.27
CA PRO A 98 6.47 13.05 3.60
C PRO A 98 6.09 14.52 3.85
N LEU A 99 5.40 14.78 4.96
CA LEU A 99 5.15 16.14 5.39
C LEU A 99 6.52 16.82 5.61
N PRO A 100 6.72 18.07 5.13
CA PRO A 100 7.99 18.78 5.30
C PRO A 100 8.44 18.76 6.75
N ALA A 101 9.71 18.44 6.99
CA ALA A 101 10.26 18.31 8.35
C ALA A 101 10.10 19.62 9.15
N GLU A 102 10.05 20.76 8.46
CA GLU A 102 9.84 22.09 9.03
C GLU A 102 8.48 22.24 9.71
N LEU A 103 7.45 21.47 9.31
CA LEU A 103 6.13 21.50 9.96
C LEU A 103 6.14 20.85 11.35
N PHE A 104 7.15 20.02 11.65
CA PHE A 104 7.27 19.33 12.94
C PHE A 104 8.27 20.01 13.90
N GLN A 105 8.91 21.11 13.48
CA GLN A 105 9.90 21.84 14.29
C GLN A 105 9.30 22.95 15.17
N GLN A 106 7.97 23.11 15.20
CA GLN A 106 7.33 24.00 16.17
C GLN A 106 7.06 23.24 17.49
N GLY A 107 8.09 23.20 18.33
CA GLY A 107 8.03 22.80 19.74
C GLY A 107 8.76 23.81 20.60
#